data_AF-A0A8G2CC90-F1
#
_entry.id   AF-A0A8G2CC90-F1
#
_cell.length_a   1.000
_cell.length_b   1.000
_cell.length_c   1.000
_cell.angle_alpha   90.00
_cell.angle_beta   90.00
_cell.angle_gamma   90.00
#
_symmetry.space_group_name_H-M   'P 1'
#
loop_
_entity.id
_entity.type
_entity.pdbx_description
1 polymer ?
#
loop_
_entity_poly.entity_id
_entity_poly.type
_entity_poly.pdbx_seq_one_letter_code
_entity_poly.pdbx_strand_id
1 'polypeptide(L)'
;MGYALEFLGHHERELIARSVLQGIDEQNSTPDKIAAHCPMHVEGTPGGAFFYNVADDIGGCFSCGQNTDLIGLFNLAQGREPGDPDGMREFIKEYGQGQTGDRAGKSRARNGEFEQKIRLKPEEKAPQAWSDHALKFAKHCNEVLLNSPELLEQLWNWGILQETVEEQLIGWNPERAFRPYTSWGLPYEENENGKERCIMLPTGFVFPCLRDGVVTRMQIRREDEQPKYYQIKGGGKGPVVFGDLNSKMFVLVETIRDAELAYQELKKYGVAVIALGGASIRPTEELHKILNKAELVLIALDTDPAGATNSYHFEPWNKARFAWLNVYPNAVRWPVPKTCGKDLGDLAGTPLSVEAWFLAGLPDHVKKKISIETATQGEPEATAHEEPTATADQTEEPTAPLETTEPVTKGDSLLKPVPSSTRVVRPLPPPDKIPIEDYKKLHGYAHSRGARLALEKGKLEIEWRQGEDTKLINWGKRALGGQPSLVEILIRYMEAA
;
A
#
# COMPACT_ATOMS: atom_id res chain seq x y z
N MET A 1 -4.43 17.16 24.51
CA MET A 1 -5.68 17.38 25.25
C MET A 1 -6.38 16.04 25.28
N GLY A 2 -6.54 15.46 26.47
CA GLY A 2 -7.08 14.10 26.62
C GLY A 2 -8.59 14.03 26.40
N TYR A 3 -9.09 12.81 26.19
CA TYR A 3 -10.48 12.57 25.78
C TYR A 3 -11.51 12.76 26.91
N ALA A 4 -11.09 12.70 28.18
CA ALA A 4 -11.99 12.90 29.32
C ALA A 4 -12.58 14.33 29.35
N LEU A 5 -11.89 15.31 28.75
CA LEU A 5 -12.38 16.68 28.56
C LEU A 5 -13.75 16.78 27.88
N GLU A 6 -14.08 15.81 27.02
CA GLU A 6 -15.31 15.83 26.20
C GLU A 6 -16.59 15.55 27.02
N PHE A 7 -16.46 14.92 28.19
CA PHE A 7 -17.61 14.47 28.98
C PHE A 7 -17.45 14.57 30.49
N LEU A 8 -16.26 14.92 31.00
CA LEU A 8 -16.01 15.13 32.43
C LEU A 8 -15.63 16.59 32.73
N GLY A 9 -16.33 17.17 33.69
CA GLY A 9 -15.99 18.45 34.28
C GLY A 9 -14.62 18.42 34.95
N HIS A 10 -14.07 19.60 35.22
CA HIS A 10 -12.77 19.75 35.90
C HIS A 10 -12.75 18.99 37.24
N HIS A 11 -13.77 19.17 38.08
CA HIS A 11 -13.87 18.49 39.37
C HIS A 11 -13.99 16.96 39.25
N GLU A 12 -14.73 16.45 38.25
CA GLU A 12 -14.86 15.00 38.03
C GLU A 12 -13.52 14.38 37.61
N ARG A 13 -12.78 15.06 36.73
CA ARG A 13 -11.43 14.65 36.33
C ARG A 13 -10.46 14.67 37.49
N GLU A 14 -10.55 15.67 38.37
CA GLU A 14 -9.74 15.71 39.59
C GLU A 14 -10.01 14.50 40.49
N LEU A 15 -11.28 14.22 40.78
CA LEU A 15 -11.68 13.10 41.65
C LEU A 15 -11.22 11.75 41.08
N ILE A 16 -11.43 11.53 39.78
CA ILE A 16 -11.03 10.29 39.12
C ILE A 16 -9.50 10.16 39.12
N ALA A 17 -8.76 11.23 38.79
CA ALA A 17 -7.30 11.23 38.81
C ALA A 17 -6.78 10.87 40.21
N ARG A 18 -7.36 11.45 41.26
CA ARG A 18 -7.02 11.13 42.66
C ARG A 18 -7.36 9.69 43.06
N SER A 19 -8.33 9.06 42.40
CA SER A 19 -8.71 7.66 42.67
C SER A 19 -7.76 6.64 42.02
N VAL A 20 -7.16 6.99 40.88
CA VAL A 20 -6.29 6.07 40.11
C VAL A 20 -4.80 6.27 40.37
N LEU A 21 -4.39 7.47 40.80
CA LEU A 21 -3.00 7.79 41.11
C LEU A 21 -2.61 7.32 42.52
N GLN A 22 -1.39 6.82 42.66
CA GLN A 22 -0.82 6.37 43.93
C GLN A 22 0.26 7.33 44.41
N GLY A 23 0.47 7.40 45.74
CA GLY A 23 1.52 8.23 46.34
C GLY A 23 1.34 9.72 46.03
N ILE A 24 0.11 10.22 46.09
CA ILE A 24 -0.21 11.62 45.86
C ILE A 24 0.49 12.49 46.90
N ASP A 25 1.22 13.49 46.43
CA ASP A 25 1.89 14.48 47.26
C ASP A 25 1.00 15.72 47.38
N GLU A 26 0.23 15.78 48.48
CA GLU A 26 -0.70 16.89 48.74
C GLU A 26 0.02 18.23 48.97
N GLN A 27 1.32 18.24 49.32
CA GLN A 27 2.06 19.48 49.52
C GLN A 27 2.40 20.16 48.18
N ASN A 28 2.61 19.35 47.14
CA ASN A 28 2.95 19.80 45.79
C ASN A 28 1.76 19.75 44.82
N SER A 29 0.59 19.30 45.29
CA SER A 29 -0.65 19.28 44.52
C SER A 29 -1.44 20.59 44.70
N THR A 30 -2.05 21.04 43.61
CA THR A 30 -3.01 22.15 43.57
C THR A 30 -4.31 21.66 42.92
N PRO A 31 -5.41 22.42 42.97
CA PRO A 31 -6.66 22.05 42.30
C PRO A 31 -6.51 21.78 40.78
N ASP A 32 -5.52 22.41 40.13
CA ASP A 32 -5.26 22.25 38.70
C ASP A 32 -4.14 21.24 38.39
N LYS A 33 -3.42 20.77 39.40
CA LYS A 33 -2.23 19.93 39.22
C LYS A 33 -2.08 18.93 40.36
N ILE A 34 -2.16 17.64 40.08
CA ILE A 34 -1.96 16.57 41.05
C ILE A 34 -0.55 16.01 40.89
N ALA A 35 0.29 16.11 41.92
CA ALA A 35 1.61 15.49 41.96
C ALA A 35 1.50 14.10 42.59
N ALA A 36 2.11 13.08 41.98
CA ALA A 36 1.99 11.69 42.42
C ALA A 36 3.21 10.85 42.01
N HIS A 37 3.25 9.59 42.43
CA HIS A 37 4.21 8.63 41.89
C HIS A 37 3.94 8.40 40.39
N CYS A 38 5.01 8.22 39.61
CA CYS A 38 4.84 7.91 38.20
C CYS A 38 4.21 6.51 38.02
N PRO A 39 3.08 6.40 37.30
CA PRO A 39 2.46 5.11 37.02
C PRO A 39 3.16 4.34 35.89
N MET A 40 4.09 4.98 35.18
CA MET A 40 4.78 4.42 34.00
C MET A 40 6.20 3.92 34.30
N HIS A 41 6.75 4.22 35.47
CA HIS A 41 8.07 3.72 35.87
C HIS A 41 8.21 3.65 37.39
N VAL A 42 9.13 2.82 37.86
CA VAL A 42 9.44 2.70 39.29
C VAL A 42 10.51 3.74 39.67
N GLU A 43 10.12 4.71 40.49
CA GLU A 43 11.05 5.71 41.05
C GLU A 43 11.85 5.13 42.23
N GLY A 44 13.17 5.36 42.25
CA GLY A 44 14.04 4.93 43.37
C GLY A 44 13.99 5.84 44.60
N THR A 45 13.38 7.03 44.47
CA THR A 45 13.22 8.02 45.55
C THR A 45 11.77 8.53 45.52
N PRO A 46 10.96 8.40 46.59
CA PRO A 46 9.58 8.89 46.58
C PRO A 46 9.57 10.42 46.53
N GLY A 47 8.93 11.05 45.53
CA GLY A 47 8.96 12.52 45.47
C GLY A 47 8.31 13.24 44.29
N GLY A 48 7.37 12.66 43.54
CA GLY A 48 6.45 13.48 42.73
C GLY A 48 7.02 14.05 41.43
N ALA A 49 7.90 13.32 40.74
CA ALA A 49 8.35 13.72 39.39
C ALA A 49 7.22 13.63 38.35
N PHE A 50 6.15 12.89 38.66
CA PHE A 50 4.94 12.84 37.86
C PHE A 50 3.89 13.86 38.35
N PHE A 51 3.30 14.56 37.41
CA PHE A 51 2.16 15.44 37.66
C PHE A 51 1.07 15.23 36.60
N TYR A 52 -0.17 15.38 37.02
CA TYR A 52 -1.34 15.41 36.15
C TYR A 52 -2.00 16.79 36.24
N ASN A 53 -2.07 17.49 35.10
CA ASN A 53 -2.80 18.73 34.95
C ASN A 53 -4.27 18.44 34.66
N VAL A 54 -5.12 18.83 35.61
CA VAL A 54 -6.56 18.56 35.60
C VAL A 54 -7.27 19.36 34.51
N ALA A 55 -6.85 20.61 34.28
CA ALA A 55 -7.47 21.47 33.28
C ALA A 55 -7.25 20.91 31.86
N ASP A 56 -6.01 20.56 31.54
CA ASP A 56 -5.60 20.16 30.19
C ASP A 56 -5.75 18.66 29.90
N ASP A 57 -6.05 17.86 30.93
CA ASP A 57 -6.10 16.40 30.88
C ASP A 57 -4.78 15.81 30.34
N ILE A 58 -3.67 16.17 31.00
CA ILE A 58 -2.31 15.76 30.63
C ILE A 58 -1.50 15.40 31.87
N GLY A 59 -1.05 14.15 31.93
CA GLY A 59 -0.07 13.62 32.86
C GLY A 59 1.32 13.56 32.24
N GLY A 60 2.36 13.94 32.99
CA GLY A 60 3.74 13.88 32.53
C GLY A 60 4.70 13.57 33.67
N CYS A 61 5.73 12.77 33.38
CA CYS A 61 6.81 12.50 34.31
C CYS A 61 8.12 13.16 33.86
N PHE A 62 8.72 13.97 34.72
CA PHE A 62 10.02 14.59 34.43
C PHE A 62 11.21 13.61 34.49
N SER A 63 11.05 12.45 35.12
CA SER A 63 12.13 11.45 35.22
C SER A 63 12.19 10.51 34.01
N CYS A 64 11.06 9.96 33.56
CA CYS A 64 11.04 9.07 32.39
C CYS A 64 10.67 9.76 31.07
N GLY A 65 10.21 11.02 31.11
CA GLY A 65 9.83 11.80 29.93
C GLY A 65 8.53 11.35 29.26
N GLN A 66 7.86 10.33 29.80
CA GLN A 66 6.59 9.84 29.25
C GLN A 66 5.41 10.71 29.70
N ASN A 67 4.36 10.70 28.89
CA ASN A 67 3.11 11.42 29.14
C ASN A 67 1.90 10.54 28.81
N THR A 68 0.77 10.90 29.40
CA THR A 68 -0.51 10.20 29.24
C THR A 68 -1.67 11.13 29.60
N ASP A 69 -2.92 10.70 29.42
CA ASP A 69 -4.12 11.43 29.86
C ASP A 69 -4.86 10.65 30.97
N LEU A 70 -5.99 11.14 31.46
CA LEU A 70 -6.74 10.50 32.54
C LEU A 70 -7.18 9.07 32.22
N ILE A 71 -7.49 8.79 30.96
CA ILE A 71 -7.88 7.44 30.51
C ILE A 71 -6.66 6.53 30.51
N GLY A 72 -5.52 7.03 30.03
CA GLY A 72 -4.27 6.30 30.13
C GLY A 72 -3.82 6.05 31.57
N LEU A 73 -4.09 6.99 32.50
CA LEU A 73 -3.89 6.76 33.93
C LEU A 73 -4.79 5.65 34.48
N PHE A 74 -6.06 5.63 34.09
CA PHE A 74 -6.98 4.56 34.45
C PHE A 74 -6.52 3.20 33.92
N ASN A 75 -6.04 3.15 32.68
CA ASN A 75 -5.50 1.93 32.08
C ASN A 75 -4.27 1.41 32.85
N LEU A 76 -3.32 2.31 33.13
CA LEU A 76 -2.11 1.98 33.89
C LEU A 76 -2.43 1.49 35.31
N ALA A 77 -3.41 2.10 35.98
CA ALA A 77 -3.85 1.66 37.31
C ALA A 77 -4.43 0.23 37.31
N GLN A 78 -4.90 -0.25 36.16
CA GLN A 78 -5.37 -1.62 35.96
C GLN A 78 -4.32 -2.57 35.38
N GLY A 79 -3.06 -2.14 35.26
CA GLY A 79 -1.98 -2.93 34.67
C GLY A 79 -2.10 -3.11 33.16
N ARG A 80 -2.85 -2.23 32.47
CA ARG A 80 -2.95 -2.19 31.02
C ARG A 80 -2.01 -1.12 30.44
N GLU A 81 -1.71 -1.25 29.16
CA GLU A 81 -0.98 -0.22 28.42
C GLU A 81 -1.83 1.08 28.34
N PRO A 82 -1.23 2.28 28.38
CA PRO A 82 -1.98 3.54 28.39
C PRO A 82 -3.00 3.68 27.24
N GLY A 83 -2.68 3.12 26.07
CA GLY A 83 -3.53 3.18 24.87
C GLY A 83 -4.53 2.01 24.72
N ASP A 84 -4.78 1.21 25.76
CA ASP A 84 -5.65 0.04 25.67
C ASP A 84 -7.12 0.42 25.35
N PRO A 85 -7.69 -0.05 24.23
CA PRO A 85 -9.05 0.29 23.79
C PRO A 85 -10.15 -0.40 24.61
N ASP A 86 -9.87 -1.52 25.28
CA ASP A 86 -10.81 -2.15 26.22
C ASP A 86 -10.93 -1.29 27.48
N GLY A 87 -9.81 -0.75 27.97
CA GLY A 87 -9.80 0.12 29.13
C GLY A 87 -10.48 1.47 28.89
N MET A 88 -10.34 2.04 27.68
CA MET A 88 -11.12 3.22 27.27
C MET A 88 -12.64 2.96 27.27
N ARG A 89 -13.08 1.80 26.74
CA ARG A 89 -14.50 1.42 26.73
C ARG A 89 -15.05 1.27 28.15
N GLU A 90 -14.26 0.72 29.06
CA GLU A 90 -14.60 0.56 30.46
C GLU A 90 -14.69 1.91 31.18
N PHE A 91 -13.70 2.78 30.99
CA PHE A 91 -13.70 4.15 31.53
C PHE A 91 -14.94 4.94 31.10
N ILE A 92 -15.29 4.90 29.81
CA ILE A 92 -16.48 5.60 29.29
C ILE A 92 -17.76 4.99 29.85
N LYS A 93 -17.81 3.66 29.99
CA LYS A 93 -18.97 2.99 30.60
C LYS A 93 -19.12 3.37 32.07
N GLU A 94 -18.03 3.52 32.80
CA GLU A 94 -18.02 3.80 34.24
C GLU A 94 -18.29 5.28 34.53
N TYR A 95 -17.59 6.20 33.86
CA TYR A 95 -17.62 7.63 34.18
C TYR A 95 -18.41 8.47 33.17
N GLY A 96 -18.78 7.93 32.01
CA GLY A 96 -19.50 8.67 30.95
C GLY A 96 -21.02 8.81 31.15
N GLN A 97 -21.59 8.30 32.25
CA GLN A 97 -23.05 8.21 32.44
C GLN A 97 -23.70 9.44 33.11
N GLY A 98 -22.94 10.49 33.44
CA GLY A 98 -23.43 11.69 34.14
C GLY A 98 -24.26 12.70 33.33
N GLN A 99 -24.46 12.50 32.01
CA GLN A 99 -25.35 13.34 31.19
C GLN A 99 -26.33 12.48 30.38
N THR A 100 -27.24 11.81 31.08
CA THR A 100 -28.43 11.19 30.49
C THR A 100 -29.67 12.06 30.71
N GLY A 101 -29.62 13.29 30.21
CA GLY A 101 -30.79 14.08 29.83
C GLY A 101 -30.61 14.43 28.36
N ASP A 102 -31.62 14.20 27.53
CA ASP A 102 -31.69 14.56 26.09
C ASP A 102 -30.97 13.70 25.04
N ARG A 103 -30.36 12.55 25.39
CA ARG A 103 -29.74 11.66 24.38
C ARG A 103 -30.60 10.48 23.90
N ALA A 104 -31.77 10.24 24.50
CA ALA A 104 -32.66 9.15 24.05
C ALA A 104 -33.35 9.41 22.69
N GLY A 105 -33.40 10.67 22.22
CA GLY A 105 -33.89 11.03 20.88
C GLY A 105 -32.84 11.03 19.76
N LYS A 106 -31.55 10.84 20.08
CA LYS A 106 -30.43 10.99 19.13
C LYS A 106 -29.82 9.68 18.62
N SER A 107 -30.37 8.50 18.98
CA SER A 107 -29.85 7.22 18.45
C SER A 107 -30.19 6.99 16.97
N ARG A 108 -31.09 7.81 16.38
CA ARG A 108 -31.45 7.73 14.96
C ARG A 108 -30.79 8.78 14.05
N ALA A 109 -29.87 9.60 14.57
CA ALA A 109 -29.22 10.68 13.81
C ALA A 109 -27.69 10.61 13.76
N ARG A 110 -27.06 9.47 14.11
CA ARG A 110 -25.58 9.33 14.03
C ARG A 110 -25.01 9.10 12.63
N ASN A 111 -25.85 8.90 11.62
CA ASN A 111 -25.38 8.78 10.23
C ASN A 111 -25.12 10.14 9.54
N GLY A 112 -25.38 11.28 10.21
CA GLY A 112 -25.32 12.61 9.57
C GLY A 112 -24.29 13.60 10.13
N GLU A 113 -23.72 13.40 11.33
CA GLU A 113 -22.85 14.41 11.97
C GLU A 113 -21.34 14.14 11.86
N PHE A 114 -20.93 12.98 11.32
CA PHE A 114 -19.56 12.79 10.80
C PHE A 114 -19.35 13.43 9.42
N GLU A 115 -20.35 14.16 8.92
CA GLU A 115 -20.20 15.12 7.84
C GLU A 115 -19.50 16.40 8.37
N GLN A 116 -18.37 16.25 9.08
CA GLN A 116 -17.41 17.34 9.11
C GLN A 116 -17.06 17.60 7.65
N LYS A 117 -17.52 18.71 7.07
CA LYS A 117 -17.28 19.11 5.68
C LYS A 117 -15.79 19.00 5.35
N ILE A 118 -15.37 17.83 4.86
CA ILE A 118 -14.06 17.64 4.27
C ILE A 118 -14.08 18.53 3.03
N ARG A 119 -13.35 19.65 3.08
CA ARG A 119 -13.19 20.53 1.92
C ARG A 119 -12.22 19.87 0.95
N LEU A 120 -12.75 18.99 0.12
CA LEU A 120 -12.03 18.43 -1.01
C LEU A 120 -11.88 19.51 -2.08
N LYS A 121 -10.83 19.39 -2.89
CA LYS A 121 -10.61 20.28 -4.03
C LYS A 121 -11.13 19.58 -5.29
N PRO A 122 -11.73 20.30 -6.25
CA PRO A 122 -12.04 19.72 -7.54
C PRO A 122 -10.76 19.30 -8.27
N GLU A 123 -10.89 18.29 -9.13
CA GLU A 123 -9.83 17.87 -10.04
C GLU A 123 -9.50 19.01 -11.02
N GLU A 124 -8.24 19.42 -11.06
CA GLU A 124 -7.75 20.39 -12.04
C GLU A 124 -7.16 19.61 -13.21
N LYS A 125 -7.78 19.75 -14.39
CA LYS A 125 -7.35 19.05 -15.60
C LYS A 125 -6.26 19.84 -16.32
N ALA A 126 -5.30 19.12 -16.90
CA ALA A 126 -4.30 19.74 -17.77
C ALA A 126 -4.96 20.29 -19.04
N PRO A 127 -4.50 21.44 -19.57
CA PRO A 127 -4.91 21.89 -20.91
C PRO A 127 -4.61 20.84 -21.99
N GLN A 128 -5.43 20.78 -23.04
CA GLN A 128 -5.21 19.80 -24.11
C GLN A 128 -3.86 19.98 -24.78
N ALA A 129 -3.47 21.22 -25.10
CA ALA A 129 -2.17 21.52 -25.69
C ALA A 129 -1.00 21.08 -24.78
N TRP A 130 -1.15 21.18 -23.46
CA TRP A 130 -0.16 20.65 -22.51
C TRP A 130 -0.09 19.13 -22.62
N SER A 131 -1.24 18.46 -22.65
CA SER A 131 -1.35 17.00 -22.72
C SER A 131 -0.75 16.44 -24.01
N ASP A 132 -0.97 17.13 -25.13
CA ASP A 132 -0.42 16.75 -26.45
C ASP A 132 1.10 16.87 -26.48
N HIS A 133 1.65 17.95 -25.90
CA HIS A 133 3.10 18.14 -25.80
C HIS A 133 3.74 17.16 -24.81
N ALA A 134 3.08 16.92 -23.67
CA ALA A 134 3.51 15.93 -22.69
C ALA A 134 3.54 14.52 -23.30
N LEU A 135 2.55 14.14 -24.13
CA LEU A 135 2.53 12.86 -24.83
C LEU A 135 3.68 12.74 -25.84
N LYS A 136 3.97 13.78 -26.63
CA LYS A 136 5.11 13.79 -27.55
C LYS A 136 6.44 13.61 -26.80
N PHE A 137 6.59 14.31 -25.67
CA PHE A 137 7.75 14.19 -24.81
C PHE A 137 7.87 12.78 -24.18
N ALA A 138 6.76 12.21 -23.70
CA ALA A 138 6.72 10.84 -23.16
C ALA A 138 7.19 9.82 -24.19
N LYS A 139 6.65 9.87 -25.42
CA LYS A 139 7.02 8.96 -26.50
C LYS A 139 8.51 9.04 -26.83
N HIS A 140 9.04 10.25 -26.94
CA HIS A 140 10.48 10.44 -27.17
C HIS A 140 11.33 9.85 -26.03
N CYS A 141 10.96 10.10 -24.77
CA CYS A 141 11.68 9.55 -23.63
C CYS A 141 11.57 8.02 -23.54
N ASN A 142 10.42 7.46 -23.92
CA ASN A 142 10.19 6.02 -23.97
C ASN A 142 11.06 5.36 -25.05
N GLU A 143 11.16 5.95 -26.24
CA GLU A 143 12.09 5.49 -27.29
C GLU A 143 13.54 5.52 -26.80
N VAL A 144 13.96 6.58 -26.09
CA VAL A 144 15.31 6.65 -25.52
C VAL A 144 15.55 5.53 -24.51
N LEU A 145 14.58 5.27 -23.63
CA LEU A 145 14.69 4.23 -22.60
C LEU A 145 14.70 2.82 -23.20
N LEU A 146 13.83 2.53 -24.17
CA LEU A 146 13.75 1.22 -24.83
C LEU A 146 15.03 0.85 -25.60
N ASN A 147 15.80 1.87 -26.02
CA ASN A 147 17.10 1.67 -26.68
C ASN A 147 18.28 1.59 -25.69
N SER A 148 18.04 1.57 -24.37
CA SER A 148 19.09 1.44 -23.35
C SER A 148 18.86 0.20 -22.48
N PRO A 149 19.63 -0.89 -22.71
CA PRO A 149 19.56 -2.09 -21.89
C PRO A 149 19.80 -1.83 -20.40
N GLU A 150 20.68 -0.89 -20.06
CA GLU A 150 21.03 -0.58 -18.66
C GLU A 150 19.86 0.05 -17.90
N LEU A 151 19.13 0.97 -18.54
CA LEU A 151 17.96 1.61 -17.95
C LEU A 151 16.78 0.62 -17.83
N LEU A 152 16.64 -0.28 -18.80
CA LEU A 152 15.67 -1.38 -18.73
C LEU A 152 16.00 -2.35 -17.59
N GLU A 153 17.26 -2.70 -17.41
CA GLU A 153 17.70 -3.54 -16.29
C GLU A 153 17.42 -2.86 -14.93
N GLN A 154 17.62 -1.54 -14.84
CA GLN A 154 17.28 -0.79 -13.63
C GLN A 154 15.78 -0.83 -13.31
N LEU A 155 14.90 -0.69 -14.31
CA LEU A 155 13.45 -0.83 -14.12
C LEU A 155 13.04 -2.26 -13.77
N TRP A 156 13.67 -3.24 -14.41
CA TRP A 156 13.48 -4.66 -14.11
C TRP A 156 13.85 -4.98 -12.65
N ASN A 157 14.94 -4.39 -12.15
CA ASN A 157 15.36 -4.51 -10.75
C ASN A 157 14.37 -3.82 -9.78
N TRP A 158 13.57 -2.88 -10.25
CA TRP A 158 12.43 -2.31 -9.51
C TRP A 158 11.13 -3.11 -9.70
N GLY A 159 11.16 -4.21 -10.45
CA GLY A 159 10.01 -5.07 -10.72
C GLY A 159 9.11 -4.61 -11.86
N ILE A 160 9.48 -3.56 -12.59
CA ILE A 160 8.72 -3.04 -13.73
C ILE A 160 9.13 -3.80 -14.99
N LEU A 161 8.15 -4.41 -15.66
CA LEU A 161 8.34 -5.19 -16.88
C LEU A 161 8.44 -4.28 -18.11
N GLN A 162 9.10 -4.76 -19.17
CA GLN A 162 9.21 -4.02 -20.42
C GLN A 162 7.82 -3.76 -21.05
N GLU A 163 6.90 -4.71 -20.96
CA GLU A 163 5.52 -4.53 -21.44
C GLU A 163 4.83 -3.35 -20.74
N THR A 164 5.10 -3.17 -19.44
CA THR A 164 4.58 -2.03 -18.67
C THR A 164 5.27 -0.73 -19.06
N VAL A 165 6.57 -0.77 -19.36
CA VAL A 165 7.31 0.39 -19.90
C VAL A 165 6.68 0.88 -21.20
N GLU A 166 6.36 -0.03 -22.11
CA GLU A 166 5.74 0.28 -23.41
C GLU A 166 4.29 0.77 -23.24
N GLU A 167 3.48 0.04 -22.45
CA GLU A 167 2.07 0.36 -22.23
C GLU A 167 1.86 1.72 -21.53
N GLN A 168 2.70 2.02 -20.54
CA GLN A 168 2.58 3.24 -19.73
C GLN A 168 3.51 4.36 -20.21
N LEU A 169 4.19 4.17 -21.35
CA LEU A 169 5.15 5.13 -21.91
C LEU A 169 6.20 5.61 -20.89
N ILE A 170 6.66 4.72 -20.00
CA ILE A 170 7.73 5.04 -19.06
C ILE A 170 8.99 5.34 -19.88
N GLY A 171 9.66 6.44 -19.58
CA GLY A 171 10.77 6.93 -20.40
C GLY A 171 11.96 7.37 -19.58
N TRP A 172 13.00 7.80 -20.29
CA TRP A 172 14.17 8.44 -19.72
C TRP A 172 14.41 9.77 -20.42
N ASN A 173 14.53 10.83 -19.64
CA ASN A 173 14.99 12.13 -20.13
C ASN A 173 16.49 12.25 -19.86
N PRO A 174 17.36 12.24 -20.89
CA PRO A 174 18.80 12.25 -20.70
C PRO A 174 19.35 13.59 -20.25
N GLU A 175 18.69 14.70 -20.62
CA GLU A 175 19.19 16.04 -20.35
C GLU A 175 18.13 16.96 -19.75
N ARG A 176 18.57 17.83 -18.85
CA ARG A 176 17.72 18.87 -18.30
C ARG A 176 17.35 19.87 -19.40
N ALA A 177 16.06 20.09 -19.58
CA ALA A 177 15.51 21.03 -20.54
C ALA A 177 14.60 22.07 -19.88
N PHE A 178 14.55 23.26 -20.47
CA PHE A 178 13.58 24.31 -20.12
C PHE A 178 12.71 24.61 -21.34
N ARG A 179 11.40 24.67 -21.15
CA ARG A 179 10.43 24.91 -22.23
C ARG A 179 9.50 26.06 -21.86
N PRO A 180 9.32 27.08 -22.72
CA PRO A 180 8.41 28.20 -22.44
C PRO A 180 6.99 27.72 -22.12
N TYR A 181 6.30 28.39 -21.19
CA TYR A 181 4.93 28.05 -20.80
C TYR A 181 3.97 28.00 -21.99
N THR A 182 4.03 29.02 -22.85
CA THR A 182 3.19 29.14 -24.04
C THR A 182 3.41 27.98 -25.01
N SER A 183 4.64 27.47 -25.12
CA SER A 183 4.97 26.33 -25.99
C SER A 183 4.33 25.01 -25.54
N TRP A 184 3.86 24.93 -24.30
CA TRP A 184 3.12 23.79 -23.74
C TRP A 184 1.65 24.17 -23.44
N GLY A 185 1.13 25.24 -24.05
CA GLY A 185 -0.26 25.64 -23.90
C GLY A 185 -0.64 26.20 -22.53
N LEU A 186 0.34 26.62 -21.73
CA LEU A 186 0.10 27.35 -20.49
C LEU A 186 0.03 28.86 -20.75
N PRO A 187 -0.71 29.63 -19.93
CA PRO A 187 -0.73 31.08 -20.04
C PRO A 187 0.68 31.70 -19.94
N TYR A 188 0.90 32.76 -20.71
CA TYR A 188 2.13 33.55 -20.58
C TYR A 188 2.22 34.13 -19.15
N GLU A 189 3.34 33.86 -18.49
CA GLU A 189 3.67 34.42 -17.19
C GLU A 189 5.13 34.88 -17.22
N GLU A 190 5.42 36.02 -16.61
CA GLU A 190 6.79 36.50 -16.45
C GLU A 190 7.42 35.93 -15.18
N ASN A 191 8.73 35.67 -15.26
CA ASN A 191 9.55 35.40 -14.09
C ASN A 191 10.07 36.71 -13.48
N GLU A 192 10.80 36.60 -12.38
CA GLU A 192 11.38 37.74 -11.65
C GLU A 192 12.33 38.60 -12.52
N ASN A 193 12.83 38.05 -13.63
CA ASN A 193 13.72 38.72 -14.56
C ASN A 193 12.98 39.30 -15.79
N GLY A 194 11.66 39.34 -15.79
CA GLY A 194 10.84 39.85 -16.91
C GLY A 194 10.88 38.97 -18.17
N LYS A 195 11.32 37.71 -18.06
CA LYS A 195 11.30 36.73 -19.17
C LYS A 195 10.16 35.76 -18.98
N GLU A 196 9.67 35.17 -20.07
CA GLU A 196 8.66 34.11 -20.00
C GLU A 196 9.11 32.97 -19.06
N ARG A 197 8.19 32.52 -18.20
CA ARG A 197 8.39 31.34 -17.37
C ARG A 197 8.58 30.10 -18.24
N CYS A 198 9.46 29.23 -17.76
CA CYS A 198 9.71 27.94 -18.38
C CYS A 198 9.28 26.80 -17.47
N ILE A 199 8.72 25.76 -18.07
CA ILE A 199 8.60 24.42 -17.49
C ILE A 199 10.00 23.82 -17.47
N MET A 200 10.41 23.32 -16.31
CA MET A 200 11.65 22.55 -16.17
C MET A 200 11.36 21.06 -16.39
N LEU A 201 12.16 20.43 -17.23
CA LEU A 201 12.17 18.99 -17.50
C LEU A 201 13.52 18.47 -17.01
N PRO A 202 13.65 18.01 -15.75
CA PRO A 202 14.92 17.49 -15.25
C PRO A 202 15.33 16.18 -15.93
N THR A 203 16.62 15.84 -15.87
CA THR A 203 17.12 14.51 -16.21
C THR A 203 16.52 13.47 -15.26
N GLY A 204 16.17 12.29 -15.76
CA GLY A 204 15.65 11.18 -14.95
C GLY A 204 14.59 10.31 -15.62
N PHE A 205 14.06 9.35 -14.86
CA PHE A 205 12.97 8.48 -15.31
C PHE A 205 11.65 9.26 -15.37
N VAL A 206 11.01 9.23 -16.54
CA VAL A 206 9.76 9.90 -16.85
C VAL A 206 8.61 8.92 -16.67
N PHE A 207 7.66 9.28 -15.80
CA PHE A 207 6.43 8.55 -15.53
C PHE A 207 5.23 9.41 -15.95
N PRO A 208 4.75 9.27 -17.20
CA PRO A 208 3.50 9.92 -17.62
C PRO A 208 2.30 9.21 -17.01
N CYS A 209 1.21 9.95 -16.79
CA CYS A 209 -0.04 9.41 -16.24
C CYS A 209 -1.10 9.44 -17.34
N LEU A 210 -1.35 8.29 -17.95
CA LEU A 210 -2.29 8.17 -19.06
C LEU A 210 -3.71 7.90 -18.57
N ARG A 211 -4.68 8.59 -19.18
CA ARG A 211 -6.11 8.27 -19.09
C ARG A 211 -6.68 8.35 -20.49
N ASP A 212 -7.18 7.23 -21.00
CA ASP A 212 -7.74 7.12 -22.36
C ASP A 212 -6.79 7.66 -23.46
N GLY A 213 -5.50 7.34 -23.33
CA GLY A 213 -4.45 7.80 -24.26
C GLY A 213 -4.01 9.27 -24.09
N VAL A 214 -4.60 10.00 -23.15
CA VAL A 214 -4.27 11.40 -22.85
C VAL A 214 -3.37 11.47 -21.62
N VAL A 215 -2.25 12.19 -21.71
CA VAL A 215 -1.38 12.43 -20.55
C VAL A 215 -1.99 13.50 -19.66
N THR A 216 -2.48 13.09 -18.49
CA THR A 216 -3.14 13.98 -17.53
C THR A 216 -2.17 14.64 -16.55
N ARG A 217 -1.06 13.97 -16.27
CA ARG A 217 0.00 14.39 -15.35
C ARG A 217 1.31 13.72 -15.76
N MET A 218 2.44 14.26 -15.33
CA MET A 218 3.74 13.64 -15.55
C MET A 218 4.67 13.95 -14.39
N GLN A 219 5.42 12.94 -13.95
CA GLN A 219 6.46 13.07 -12.93
C GLN A 219 7.78 12.57 -13.47
N ILE A 220 8.88 13.22 -13.08
CA ILE A 220 10.23 12.78 -13.40
C ILE A 220 10.96 12.45 -12.10
N ARG A 221 11.43 11.20 -11.97
CA ARG A 221 12.27 10.76 -10.85
C ARG A 221 13.72 11.11 -11.16
N ARG A 222 14.28 12.02 -10.36
CA ARG A 222 15.67 12.44 -10.40
C ARG A 222 16.51 11.49 -9.54
N GLU A 223 17.69 11.12 -10.02
CA GLU A 223 18.58 10.20 -9.31
C GLU A 223 19.34 10.91 -8.19
N ASP A 224 19.95 12.05 -8.49
CA ASP A 224 20.90 12.74 -7.59
C ASP A 224 20.37 14.05 -6.98
N GLU A 225 19.07 14.36 -7.15
CA GLU A 225 18.51 15.65 -6.75
C GLU A 225 17.25 15.55 -5.89
N GLN A 226 17.10 16.48 -4.93
CA GLN A 226 15.91 16.61 -4.10
C GLN A 226 14.99 17.75 -4.55
N PRO A 227 13.65 17.60 -4.44
CA PRO A 227 12.92 16.35 -4.18
C PRO A 227 13.12 15.27 -5.26
N LYS A 228 13.18 14.00 -4.84
CA LYS A 228 13.39 12.84 -5.74
C LYS A 228 12.41 12.76 -6.91
N TYR A 229 11.14 13.09 -6.69
CA TYR A 229 10.14 13.20 -7.75
C TYR A 229 9.84 14.66 -8.04
N TYR A 230 9.94 15.05 -9.31
CA TYR A 230 9.58 16.36 -9.82
C TYR A 230 8.31 16.26 -10.65
N GLN A 231 7.23 16.90 -10.20
CA GLN A 231 6.02 17.01 -11.00
C GLN A 231 6.17 18.13 -12.04
N ILE A 232 5.86 17.81 -13.30
CA ILE A 232 5.88 18.81 -14.37
C ILE A 232 4.73 19.81 -14.17
N LYS A 233 5.08 21.10 -14.24
CA LYS A 233 4.12 22.20 -14.12
C LYS A 233 3.14 22.21 -15.29
N GLY A 234 1.88 22.54 -15.01
CA GLY A 234 0.80 22.60 -16.01
C GLY A 234 -0.01 21.31 -16.15
N GLY A 235 0.51 20.19 -15.63
CA GLY A 235 -0.25 18.95 -15.53
C GLY A 235 -1.34 19.03 -14.46
N GLY A 236 -2.25 18.07 -14.48
CA GLY A 236 -3.36 18.01 -13.54
C GLY A 236 -2.91 17.90 -12.08
N LYS A 237 -3.78 18.34 -11.16
CA LYS A 237 -3.52 18.30 -9.71
C LYS A 237 -4.39 17.25 -9.02
N GLY A 238 -3.81 16.60 -8.02
CA GLY A 238 -4.45 15.55 -7.24
C GLY A 238 -3.92 14.15 -7.56
N PRO A 239 -4.47 13.11 -6.92
CA PRO A 239 -4.03 11.72 -7.13
C PRO A 239 -4.21 11.28 -8.58
N VAL A 240 -3.34 10.37 -9.01
CA VAL A 240 -3.40 9.72 -10.33
C VAL A 240 -4.06 8.37 -10.18
N VAL A 241 -4.91 7.99 -11.13
CA VAL A 241 -5.57 6.68 -11.15
C VAL A 241 -5.10 5.90 -12.37
N PHE A 242 -4.69 4.66 -12.14
CA PHE A 242 -4.38 3.65 -13.13
C PHE A 242 -5.52 2.62 -13.17
N GLY A 243 -6.03 2.32 -14.37
CA GLY A 243 -7.18 1.43 -14.56
C GLY A 243 -8.53 2.15 -14.63
N ASP A 244 -9.61 1.37 -14.61
CA ASP A 244 -10.99 1.87 -14.80
C ASP A 244 -11.51 2.60 -13.56
N LEU A 245 -12.03 3.81 -13.75
CA LEU A 245 -12.68 4.61 -12.70
C LEU A 245 -13.98 3.97 -12.18
N ASN A 246 -14.57 3.03 -12.92
CA ASN A 246 -15.73 2.25 -12.47
C ASN A 246 -15.36 0.98 -11.71
N SER A 247 -14.07 0.74 -11.46
CA SER A 247 -13.60 -0.39 -10.67
C SER A 247 -14.30 -0.44 -9.30
N LYS A 248 -14.51 -1.66 -8.82
CA LYS A 248 -15.05 -1.91 -7.48
C LYS A 248 -13.96 -1.97 -6.41
N MET A 249 -12.70 -2.11 -6.82
CA MET A 249 -11.57 -2.31 -5.92
C MET A 249 -10.46 -1.32 -6.23
N PHE A 250 -10.05 -0.57 -5.23
CA PHE A 250 -8.97 0.41 -5.35
C PHE A 250 -7.81 0.08 -4.42
N VAL A 251 -6.59 0.28 -4.90
CA VAL A 251 -5.36 0.23 -4.07
C VAL A 251 -4.74 1.61 -4.06
N LEU A 252 -4.48 2.17 -2.88
CA LEU A 252 -3.87 3.50 -2.70
C LEU A 252 -2.43 3.36 -2.25
N VAL A 253 -1.52 4.00 -2.99
CA VAL A 253 -0.07 4.01 -2.73
C VAL A 253 0.47 5.43 -2.79
N GLU A 254 1.64 5.67 -2.22
CA GLU A 254 2.21 7.00 -2.13
C GLU A 254 2.84 7.47 -3.44
N THR A 255 3.63 6.62 -4.10
CA THR A 255 4.41 7.02 -5.26
C THR A 255 3.84 6.50 -6.57
N ILE A 256 4.20 7.18 -7.66
CA ILE A 256 3.79 6.76 -9.00
C ILE A 256 4.42 5.41 -9.40
N ARG A 257 5.66 5.14 -9.00
CA ARG A 257 6.34 3.88 -9.33
C ARG A 257 5.64 2.68 -8.67
N ASP A 258 5.25 2.83 -7.41
CA ASP A 258 4.54 1.76 -6.69
C ASP A 258 3.16 1.51 -7.31
N ALA A 259 2.54 2.56 -7.87
CA ALA A 259 1.27 2.43 -8.56
C ALA A 259 1.39 1.71 -9.90
N GLU A 260 2.43 2.00 -10.68
CA GLU A 260 2.73 1.27 -11.92
C GLU A 260 2.98 -0.22 -11.64
N LEU A 261 3.82 -0.51 -10.65
CA LEU A 261 4.11 -1.88 -10.22
C LEU A 261 2.84 -2.62 -9.77
N ALA A 262 2.00 -1.97 -8.97
CA ALA A 262 0.73 -2.56 -8.55
C ALA A 262 -0.25 -2.71 -9.71
N TYR A 263 -0.34 -1.73 -10.61
CA TYR A 263 -1.25 -1.81 -11.74
C TYR A 263 -0.86 -2.93 -12.71
N GLN A 264 0.44 -3.08 -13.01
CA GLN A 264 1.01 -4.18 -13.78
C GLN A 264 0.49 -5.54 -13.28
N GLU A 265 0.57 -5.78 -11.97
CA GLU A 265 0.25 -7.07 -11.37
C GLU A 265 -1.26 -7.27 -11.14
N LEU A 266 -2.00 -6.18 -10.90
CA LEU A 266 -3.38 -6.24 -10.40
C LEU A 266 -4.45 -5.92 -11.44
N LYS A 267 -4.09 -5.34 -12.59
CA LYS A 267 -5.07 -4.98 -13.65
C LYS A 267 -5.91 -6.16 -14.14
N LYS A 268 -5.35 -7.38 -14.11
CA LYS A 268 -6.05 -8.63 -14.46
C LYS A 268 -7.24 -8.96 -13.55
N TYR A 269 -7.29 -8.37 -12.35
CA TYR A 269 -8.39 -8.51 -11.39
C TYR A 269 -9.40 -7.36 -11.49
N GLY A 270 -9.28 -6.48 -12.49
CA GLY A 270 -10.12 -5.28 -12.61
C GLY A 270 -9.88 -4.25 -11.50
N VAL A 271 -8.73 -4.32 -10.81
CA VAL A 271 -8.37 -3.40 -9.72
C VAL A 271 -7.79 -2.11 -10.30
N ALA A 272 -8.28 -0.97 -9.82
CA ALA A 272 -7.68 0.32 -10.10
C ALA A 272 -6.68 0.70 -9.00
N VAL A 273 -5.59 1.36 -9.38
CA VAL A 273 -4.53 1.77 -8.46
C VAL A 273 -4.40 3.28 -8.44
N ILE A 274 -4.21 3.87 -7.26
CA ILE A 274 -4.18 5.31 -7.07
C ILE A 274 -2.83 5.71 -6.48
N ALA A 275 -2.06 6.51 -7.24
CA ALA A 275 -0.85 7.17 -6.75
C ALA A 275 -1.20 8.54 -6.14
N LEU A 276 -0.95 8.70 -4.83
CA LEU A 276 -1.27 9.94 -4.14
C LEU A 276 -0.27 11.08 -4.43
N GLY A 277 1.02 10.75 -4.58
CA GLY A 277 2.12 11.73 -4.58
C GLY A 277 2.54 12.18 -3.17
N GLY A 278 2.24 11.37 -2.16
CA GLY A 278 2.61 11.55 -0.75
C GLY A 278 1.46 11.27 0.23
N ALA A 279 1.80 10.79 1.43
CA ALA A 279 0.84 10.39 2.48
C ALA A 279 -0.25 11.44 2.83
N SER A 280 0.08 12.73 2.78
CA SER A 280 -0.83 13.82 3.19
C SER A 280 -1.77 14.30 2.06
N ILE A 281 -1.61 13.78 0.84
CA ILE A 281 -2.49 14.13 -0.26
C ILE A 281 -3.89 13.55 -0.03
N ARG A 282 -4.90 14.26 -0.51
CA ARG A 282 -6.32 13.99 -0.33
C ARG A 282 -6.97 13.72 -1.68
N PRO A 283 -8.08 12.96 -1.72
CA PRO A 283 -8.81 12.75 -2.96
C PRO A 283 -9.38 14.09 -3.48
N THR A 284 -9.60 14.17 -4.78
CA THR A 284 -10.41 15.25 -5.35
C THR A 284 -11.89 15.00 -5.05
N GLU A 285 -12.76 16.00 -5.27
CA GLU A 285 -14.21 15.81 -5.16
C GLU A 285 -14.72 14.68 -6.06
N GLU A 286 -14.18 14.58 -7.28
CA GLU A 286 -14.49 13.54 -8.27
C GLU A 286 -14.03 12.17 -7.79
N LEU A 287 -12.77 12.06 -7.34
CA LEU A 287 -12.22 10.81 -6.85
C LEU A 287 -12.94 10.33 -5.58
N HIS A 288 -13.37 11.26 -4.72
CA HIS A 288 -14.15 10.93 -3.54
C HIS A 288 -15.51 10.31 -3.89
N LYS A 289 -16.21 10.84 -4.92
CA LYS A 289 -17.47 10.25 -5.41
C LYS A 289 -17.27 8.83 -5.94
N ILE A 290 -16.11 8.55 -6.55
CA ILE A 290 -15.75 7.23 -7.05
C ILE A 290 -15.47 6.28 -5.88
N LEU A 291 -14.60 6.68 -4.95
CA LEU A 291 -14.21 5.84 -3.80
C LEU A 291 -15.38 5.53 -2.85
N ASN A 292 -16.35 6.45 -2.71
CA ASN A 292 -17.59 6.20 -1.96
C ASN A 292 -18.46 5.07 -2.55
N LYS A 293 -18.27 4.73 -3.82
CA LYS A 293 -19.00 3.65 -4.52
C LYS A 293 -18.20 2.36 -4.64
N ALA A 294 -16.93 2.37 -4.20
CA ALA A 294 -16.09 1.19 -4.24
C ALA A 294 -16.63 0.11 -3.28
N GLU A 295 -16.39 -1.16 -3.58
CA GLU A 295 -16.62 -2.26 -2.64
C GLU A 295 -15.46 -2.41 -1.66
N LEU A 296 -14.23 -2.07 -2.09
CA LEU A 296 -13.02 -2.18 -1.28
C LEU A 296 -12.00 -1.10 -1.67
N VAL A 297 -11.40 -0.48 -0.65
CA VAL A 297 -10.27 0.45 -0.82
C VAL A 297 -9.11 0.00 0.05
N LEU A 298 -8.09 -0.62 -0.53
CA LEU A 298 -6.87 -1.00 0.19
C LEU A 298 -5.94 0.20 0.31
N ILE A 299 -5.62 0.59 1.54
CA ILE A 299 -4.73 1.70 1.87
C ILE A 299 -3.34 1.15 2.15
N ALA A 300 -2.48 1.19 1.12
CA ALA A 300 -1.12 0.67 1.10
C ALA A 300 -0.09 1.80 1.15
N LEU A 301 -0.31 2.76 2.05
CA LEU A 301 0.68 3.81 2.33
C LEU A 301 1.91 3.23 3.03
N ASP A 302 2.99 3.99 2.97
CA ASP A 302 4.29 3.58 3.50
C ASP A 302 4.20 3.18 4.97
N THR A 303 5.04 2.24 5.41
CA THR A 303 5.03 1.76 6.81
C THR A 303 5.66 2.75 7.81
N ASP A 304 5.74 4.03 7.47
CA ASP A 304 6.28 5.09 8.32
C ASP A 304 5.18 5.80 9.13
N PRO A 305 5.53 6.68 10.08
CA PRO A 305 4.53 7.41 10.87
C PRO A 305 3.57 8.24 10.01
N ALA A 306 4.01 8.82 8.90
CA ALA A 306 3.16 9.64 8.04
C ALA A 306 2.12 8.76 7.32
N GLY A 307 2.54 7.64 6.74
CA GLY A 307 1.63 6.67 6.11
C GLY A 307 0.65 6.07 7.12
N ALA A 308 1.10 5.73 8.34
CA ALA A 308 0.23 5.27 9.42
C ALA A 308 -0.81 6.32 9.82
N THR A 309 -0.39 7.56 10.09
CA THR A 309 -1.26 8.66 10.51
C THR A 309 -2.31 9.02 9.46
N ASN A 310 -1.97 8.96 8.17
CA ASN A 310 -2.92 9.28 7.12
C ASN A 310 -3.86 8.11 6.79
N SER A 311 -3.45 6.86 7.08
CA SER A 311 -4.28 5.67 6.88
C SER A 311 -5.36 5.55 7.96
N TYR A 312 -4.95 5.49 9.23
CA TYR A 312 -5.80 5.25 10.38
C TYR A 312 -5.43 6.27 11.45
N HIS A 313 -6.35 7.17 11.77
CA HIS A 313 -6.21 8.02 12.94
C HIS A 313 -7.56 8.28 13.57
N PHE A 314 -7.73 7.75 14.77
CA PHE A 314 -8.91 7.94 15.62
C PHE A 314 -8.66 8.97 16.74
N GLU A 315 -7.65 9.82 16.58
CA GLU A 315 -7.20 10.70 17.67
C GLU A 315 -7.79 12.13 17.57
N PRO A 316 -8.43 12.64 18.63
CA PRO A 316 -9.03 13.99 18.70
C PRO A 316 -8.05 15.16 18.50
N TRP A 317 -6.74 14.96 18.70
CA TRP A 317 -5.72 16.01 18.63
C TRP A 317 -5.04 16.14 17.26
N ASN A 318 -5.35 15.27 16.30
CA ASN A 318 -4.87 15.44 14.94
C ASN A 318 -5.65 16.56 14.24
N LYS A 319 -4.99 17.70 13.97
CA LYS A 319 -5.56 18.78 13.16
C LYS A 319 -5.86 18.34 11.71
N ALA A 320 -5.30 17.22 11.24
CA ALA A 320 -5.69 16.60 9.99
C ALA A 320 -7.08 15.98 10.16
N ARG A 321 -8.11 16.75 9.79
CA ARG A 321 -9.53 16.36 9.73
C ARG A 321 -9.84 15.18 8.78
N PHE A 322 -8.83 14.48 8.28
CA PHE A 322 -8.95 13.44 7.27
C PHE A 322 -7.98 12.29 7.55
N ALA A 323 -8.54 11.09 7.70
CA ALA A 323 -7.84 9.81 7.61
C ALA A 323 -8.67 8.88 6.72
N TRP A 324 -8.02 8.09 5.86
CA TRP A 324 -8.73 7.30 4.84
C TRP A 324 -9.79 6.37 5.44
N LEU A 325 -9.48 5.70 6.55
CA LEU A 325 -10.41 4.78 7.22
C LEU A 325 -11.59 5.48 7.92
N ASN A 326 -11.50 6.78 8.19
CA ASN A 326 -12.62 7.55 8.75
C ASN A 326 -13.58 8.04 7.65
N VAL A 327 -13.08 8.18 6.42
CA VAL A 327 -13.86 8.72 5.29
C VAL A 327 -14.54 7.60 4.50
N TYR A 328 -13.89 6.45 4.38
CA TYR A 328 -14.36 5.35 3.56
C TYR A 328 -14.58 4.11 4.45
N PRO A 329 -15.83 3.74 4.76
CA PRO A 329 -16.13 2.58 5.61
C PRO A 329 -15.64 1.24 5.03
N ASN A 330 -15.47 1.21 3.72
CA ASN A 330 -14.94 0.11 2.91
C ASN A 330 -13.41 0.17 2.74
N ALA A 331 -12.72 1.11 3.40
CA ALA A 331 -11.27 1.17 3.38
C ALA A 331 -10.65 0.24 4.42
N VAL A 332 -9.60 -0.45 4.01
CA VAL A 332 -8.80 -1.34 4.87
C VAL A 332 -7.36 -0.89 4.79
N ARG A 333 -6.73 -0.66 5.94
CA ARG A 333 -5.31 -0.38 5.99
C ARG A 333 -4.55 -1.68 5.72
N TRP A 334 -3.78 -1.71 4.64
CA TRP A 334 -3.07 -2.88 4.16
C TRP A 334 -1.64 -2.51 3.73
N PRO A 335 -0.72 -2.26 4.68
CA PRO A 335 0.66 -1.95 4.34
C PRO A 335 1.42 -3.21 3.88
N VAL A 336 2.59 -3.01 3.29
CA VAL A 336 3.56 -4.11 3.11
C VAL A 336 4.03 -4.61 4.49
N PRO A 337 4.23 -5.93 4.69
CA PRO A 337 4.83 -6.43 5.92
C PRO A 337 6.19 -5.78 6.17
N LYS A 338 6.43 -5.25 7.37
CA LYS A 338 7.70 -4.56 7.71
C LYS A 338 8.95 -5.38 7.44
N THR A 339 8.85 -6.71 7.44
CA THR A 339 9.95 -7.63 7.10
C THR A 339 10.32 -7.63 5.62
N CYS A 340 9.43 -7.16 4.75
CA CYS A 340 9.59 -7.12 3.30
C CYS A 340 9.92 -5.71 2.77
N GLY A 341 9.76 -4.66 3.60
CA GLY A 341 10.11 -3.29 3.22
C GLY A 341 9.14 -2.24 3.75
N LYS A 342 9.28 -1.04 3.19
CA LYS A 342 8.48 0.16 3.50
C LYS A 342 7.25 0.28 2.61
N ASP A 343 7.40 -0.02 1.33
CA ASP A 343 6.40 0.18 0.28
C ASP A 343 6.36 -1.00 -0.71
N LEU A 344 5.47 -0.96 -1.71
CA LEU A 344 5.35 -2.04 -2.70
C LEU A 344 6.60 -2.18 -3.57
N GLY A 345 7.35 -1.10 -3.80
CA GLY A 345 8.57 -1.13 -4.58
C GLY A 345 9.68 -1.96 -3.93
N ASP A 346 9.66 -2.14 -2.62
CA ASP A 346 10.61 -2.99 -1.91
C ASP A 346 10.33 -4.49 -2.10
N LEU A 347 9.13 -4.87 -2.56
CA LEU A 347 8.76 -6.28 -2.76
C LEU A 347 9.56 -6.95 -3.88
N ALA A 348 10.07 -6.19 -4.85
CA ALA A 348 10.81 -6.73 -6.01
C ALA A 348 12.04 -7.58 -5.63
N GLY A 349 12.61 -7.35 -4.44
CA GLY A 349 13.73 -8.11 -3.89
C GLY A 349 13.34 -9.19 -2.87
N THR A 350 12.05 -9.47 -2.69
CA THR A 350 11.54 -10.37 -1.64
C THR A 350 10.79 -11.57 -2.22
N PRO A 351 10.58 -12.65 -1.44
CA PRO A 351 9.74 -13.78 -1.86
C PRO A 351 8.24 -13.43 -1.98
N LEU A 352 7.81 -12.30 -1.43
CA LEU A 352 6.40 -11.88 -1.45
C LEU A 352 6.13 -11.04 -2.70
N SER A 353 5.39 -11.60 -3.67
CA SER A 353 4.95 -10.84 -4.84
C SER A 353 3.83 -9.86 -4.48
N VAL A 354 3.68 -8.81 -5.29
CA VAL A 354 2.58 -7.82 -5.16
C VAL A 354 1.22 -8.51 -5.30
N GLU A 355 1.08 -9.46 -6.22
CA GLU A 355 -0.13 -10.27 -6.37
C GLU A 355 -0.46 -11.05 -5.09
N ALA A 356 0.52 -11.76 -4.52
CA ALA A 356 0.31 -12.54 -3.29
C ALA A 356 -0.05 -11.63 -2.10
N TRP A 357 0.62 -10.47 -1.99
CA TRP A 357 0.31 -9.45 -1.00
C TRP A 357 -1.14 -8.92 -1.16
N PHE A 358 -1.58 -8.67 -2.39
CA PHE A 358 -2.93 -8.19 -2.68
C PHE A 358 -3.98 -9.24 -2.29
N LEU A 359 -3.83 -10.48 -2.77
CA LEU A 359 -4.75 -11.57 -2.48
C LEU A 359 -4.85 -11.89 -0.98
N ALA A 360 -3.76 -11.69 -0.23
CA ALA A 360 -3.78 -11.83 1.22
C ALA A 360 -4.66 -10.77 1.90
N GLY A 361 -4.69 -9.55 1.36
CA GLY A 361 -5.44 -8.41 1.91
C GLY A 361 -6.93 -8.36 1.59
N LEU A 362 -7.40 -9.22 0.70
CA LEU A 362 -8.81 -9.27 0.35
C LEU A 362 -9.64 -9.90 1.47
N PRO A 363 -10.85 -9.39 1.74
CA PRO A 363 -11.83 -10.11 2.55
C PRO A 363 -12.28 -11.42 1.88
N ASP A 364 -12.63 -12.44 2.66
CA ASP A 364 -13.01 -13.77 2.14
C ASP A 364 -14.13 -13.74 1.10
N HIS A 365 -15.11 -12.86 1.29
CA HIS A 365 -16.23 -12.72 0.34
C HIS A 365 -15.77 -12.15 -1.01
N VAL A 366 -14.76 -11.28 -1.03
CA VAL A 366 -14.16 -10.73 -2.25
C VAL A 366 -13.27 -11.77 -2.92
N LYS A 367 -12.47 -12.53 -2.15
CA LYS A 367 -11.66 -13.65 -2.69
C LYS A 367 -12.51 -14.67 -3.45
N LYS A 368 -13.68 -15.01 -2.90
CA LYS A 368 -14.64 -15.92 -3.55
C LYS A 368 -15.19 -15.36 -4.86
N LYS A 369 -15.56 -14.07 -4.92
CA LYS A 369 -16.03 -13.43 -6.17
C LYS A 369 -14.96 -13.47 -7.26
N ILE A 370 -13.73 -13.06 -6.93
CA ILE A 370 -12.61 -13.07 -7.89
C ILE A 370 -12.33 -14.49 -8.39
N SER A 371 -12.36 -15.49 -7.50
CA SER A 371 -12.13 -16.89 -7.87
C SER A 371 -13.20 -17.40 -8.84
N ILE A 372 -14.46 -17.01 -8.66
CA ILE A 372 -15.58 -17.38 -9.54
C ILE A 372 -15.46 -16.67 -10.90
N GLU A 373 -15.20 -15.36 -10.91
CA GLU A 373 -15.05 -14.58 -12.14
C GLU A 373 -13.85 -15.06 -12.98
N THR A 374 -12.73 -15.37 -12.32
CA THR A 374 -11.53 -15.91 -12.98
C THR A 374 -11.78 -17.31 -13.56
N ALA A 375 -12.56 -18.16 -12.87
CA ALA A 375 -12.94 -19.48 -13.38
C ALA A 375 -13.90 -19.38 -14.58
N THR A 376 -14.80 -18.40 -14.57
CA THR A 376 -15.81 -18.20 -15.63
C THR A 376 -15.18 -17.61 -16.91
N GLN A 377 -14.11 -16.82 -16.79
CA GLN A 377 -13.35 -16.30 -17.94
C GLN A 377 -12.41 -17.34 -18.58
N GLY A 378 -12.21 -18.50 -17.95
CA GLY A 378 -11.33 -19.57 -18.43
C GLY A 378 -12.03 -20.68 -19.24
N GLU A 379 -13.36 -20.68 -19.34
CA GLU A 379 -14.09 -21.61 -20.20
C GLU A 379 -14.30 -20.98 -21.58
N PRO A 380 -13.71 -21.52 -22.67
CA PRO A 380 -14.08 -21.08 -24.00
C PRO A 380 -15.55 -21.44 -24.21
N GLU A 381 -16.36 -20.45 -24.60
CA GLU A 381 -17.71 -20.67 -25.11
C GLU A 381 -17.65 -21.76 -26.18
N ALA A 382 -18.12 -22.96 -25.82
CA ALA A 382 -18.32 -24.04 -26.74
C ALA A 382 -19.42 -23.61 -27.72
N THR A 383 -18.97 -23.08 -28.86
CA THR A 383 -19.83 -22.84 -30.01
C THR A 383 -20.43 -24.17 -30.42
N ALA A 384 -21.76 -24.26 -30.31
CA ALA A 384 -22.53 -25.39 -30.79
C ALA A 384 -22.32 -25.50 -32.31
N HIS A 385 -21.53 -26.49 -32.73
CA HIS A 385 -21.44 -26.90 -34.12
C HIS A 385 -22.73 -27.65 -34.49
N GLU A 386 -23.58 -27.00 -35.29
CA GLU A 386 -24.51 -27.71 -36.17
C GLU A 386 -23.68 -28.45 -37.23
N GLU A 387 -23.90 -29.77 -37.29
CA GLU A 387 -23.34 -30.66 -38.31
C GLU A 387 -23.83 -30.28 -39.71
N PRO A 388 -22.96 -30.27 -40.74
CA PRO A 388 -23.38 -30.52 -42.10
C PRO A 388 -23.01 -31.95 -42.51
N THR A 389 -24.05 -32.69 -42.86
CA THR A 389 -24.04 -33.97 -43.56
C THR A 389 -23.12 -33.97 -44.79
N ALA A 390 -22.33 -35.04 -44.92
CA ALA A 390 -21.44 -35.31 -46.04
C ALA A 390 -22.20 -35.58 -47.36
N THR A 391 -21.63 -35.12 -48.48
CA THR A 391 -21.70 -35.87 -49.74
C THR A 391 -20.41 -35.66 -50.55
N ALA A 392 -19.92 -36.77 -51.10
CA ALA A 392 -18.70 -36.96 -51.88
C ALA A 392 -18.72 -36.19 -53.22
N ASP A 393 -17.56 -35.91 -53.82
CA ASP A 393 -17.00 -36.76 -54.91
C ASP A 393 -15.66 -36.25 -55.49
N GLN A 394 -14.80 -37.22 -55.81
CA GLN A 394 -13.77 -37.34 -56.88
C GLN A 394 -12.73 -36.20 -57.16
N THR A 395 -11.44 -36.43 -56.84
CA THR A 395 -10.31 -36.84 -57.73
C THR A 395 -10.05 -35.97 -58.97
N GLU A 396 -8.88 -35.32 -59.02
CA GLU A 396 -7.83 -35.52 -60.05
C GLU A 396 -6.60 -34.60 -59.79
N GLU A 397 -5.43 -35.23 -59.64
CA GLU A 397 -4.09 -34.69 -59.95
C GLU A 397 -3.79 -35.04 -61.43
N PRO A 398 -2.82 -34.43 -62.18
CA PRO A 398 -1.44 -34.22 -61.71
C PRO A 398 -0.62 -33.08 -62.40
N THR A 399 0.69 -33.08 -62.08
CA THR A 399 1.88 -32.69 -62.89
C THR A 399 2.45 -31.26 -62.85
N ALA A 400 3.71 -31.19 -62.37
CA ALA A 400 4.73 -30.16 -62.64
C ALA A 400 5.52 -30.49 -63.93
N PRO A 401 6.37 -29.59 -64.50
CA PRO A 401 7.75 -29.40 -64.02
C PRO A 401 8.39 -27.99 -64.18
N LEU A 402 9.64 -27.87 -63.68
CA LEU A 402 10.56 -26.74 -63.50
C LEU A 402 10.91 -25.87 -64.73
N GLU A 403 11.24 -24.57 -64.53
CA GLU A 403 12.60 -24.00 -64.71
C GLU A 403 12.74 -22.51 -64.30
N THR A 404 14.01 -22.12 -64.10
CA THR A 404 14.65 -20.99 -63.40
C THR A 404 14.54 -19.59 -64.01
N THR A 405 14.54 -18.52 -63.16
CA THR A 405 15.38 -17.29 -63.27
C THR A 405 15.18 -16.35 -62.06
N GLU A 406 16.26 -15.89 -61.42
CA GLU A 406 16.32 -14.66 -60.57
C GLU A 406 16.68 -13.42 -61.44
N PRO A 407 16.71 -12.14 -60.97
CA PRO A 407 16.44 -11.58 -59.62
C PRO A 407 15.54 -10.30 -59.61
N VAL A 408 15.36 -9.72 -58.40
CA VAL A 408 15.29 -8.26 -58.07
C VAL A 408 14.02 -7.77 -57.30
N THR A 409 14.26 -7.49 -56.01
CA THR A 409 13.68 -6.48 -55.08
C THR A 409 12.29 -6.61 -54.41
N LYS A 410 12.33 -6.18 -53.13
CA LYS A 410 11.30 -5.69 -52.19
C LYS A 410 10.64 -6.71 -51.25
N GLY A 411 10.90 -6.45 -49.97
CA GLY A 411 10.05 -6.62 -48.79
C GLY A 411 9.01 -7.74 -48.76
N ASP A 412 9.14 -8.65 -47.78
CA ASP A 412 8.11 -8.71 -46.74
C ASP A 412 8.56 -9.51 -45.52
N SER A 413 8.05 -9.04 -44.40
CA SER A 413 8.13 -9.60 -43.05
C SER A 413 7.44 -10.96 -42.97
N LEU A 414 8.14 -12.01 -42.52
CA LEU A 414 7.53 -13.22 -41.96
C LEU A 414 8.47 -13.88 -40.93
N LEU A 415 8.61 -13.28 -39.75
CA LEU A 415 8.94 -14.05 -38.55
C LEU A 415 7.65 -14.66 -38.02
N LYS A 416 7.62 -15.98 -38.01
CA LYS A 416 6.51 -16.81 -37.54
C LYS A 416 6.14 -16.44 -36.08
N PRO A 417 4.85 -16.47 -35.71
CA PRO A 417 4.44 -16.25 -34.33
C PRO A 417 5.02 -17.36 -33.45
N VAL A 418 5.86 -16.97 -32.50
CA VAL A 418 6.24 -17.83 -31.38
C VAL A 418 5.04 -17.85 -30.43
N PRO A 419 4.53 -19.02 -30.01
CA PRO A 419 3.36 -19.10 -29.17
C PRO A 419 3.57 -18.39 -27.83
N SER A 420 2.60 -17.53 -27.52
CA SER A 420 2.41 -16.86 -26.24
C SER A 420 2.19 -17.87 -25.11
N SER A 421 2.67 -17.49 -23.92
CA SER A 421 2.57 -18.20 -22.64
C SER A 421 3.50 -19.41 -22.48
N THR A 422 4.73 -19.12 -22.07
CA THR A 422 5.41 -20.01 -21.13
C THR A 422 5.91 -19.14 -20.00
N ARG A 423 5.36 -19.35 -18.80
CA ARG A 423 5.86 -18.81 -17.54
C ARG A 423 7.37 -19.01 -17.49
N VAL A 424 8.14 -17.95 -17.63
CA VAL A 424 9.52 -17.96 -17.12
C VAL A 424 9.40 -17.66 -15.63
N VAL A 425 9.14 -18.71 -14.85
CA VAL A 425 9.47 -18.69 -13.42
C VAL A 425 10.97 -18.48 -13.36
N ARG A 426 11.43 -17.43 -12.66
CA ARG A 426 12.87 -17.22 -12.41
C ARG A 426 13.40 -18.51 -11.76
N PRO A 427 14.36 -19.24 -12.37
CA PRO A 427 15.02 -20.32 -11.66
C PRO A 427 15.80 -19.68 -10.51
N LEU A 428 15.50 -20.09 -9.27
CA LEU A 428 16.39 -19.84 -8.16
C LEU A 428 17.74 -20.52 -8.47
N PRO A 429 18.88 -19.93 -8.08
CA PRO A 429 20.16 -20.61 -8.18
C PRO A 429 20.08 -21.94 -7.38
N PRO A 430 20.68 -23.03 -7.88
CA PRO A 430 20.62 -24.34 -7.23
C PRO A 430 21.15 -24.30 -5.78
N PRO A 431 20.72 -25.26 -4.93
CA PRO A 431 20.80 -25.20 -3.46
C PRO A 431 22.21 -25.23 -2.85
N ASP A 432 23.27 -25.09 -3.63
CA ASP A 432 24.64 -25.20 -3.14
C ASP A 432 25.06 -24.07 -2.20
N LYS A 433 24.29 -22.97 -2.13
CA LYS A 433 24.62 -21.82 -1.29
C LYS A 433 23.38 -21.13 -0.72
N ILE A 434 22.65 -21.78 0.19
CA ILE A 434 21.92 -21.01 1.20
C ILE A 434 22.96 -20.10 1.88
N PRO A 435 22.80 -18.78 1.88
CA PRO A 435 23.72 -17.89 2.58
C PRO A 435 23.87 -18.36 4.02
N ILE A 436 25.11 -18.49 4.50
CA ILE A 436 25.40 -19.12 5.80
C ILE A 436 24.66 -18.42 6.95
N GLU A 437 24.33 -17.14 6.79
CA GLU A 437 23.54 -16.36 7.75
C GLU A 437 22.06 -16.74 7.78
N ASP A 438 21.47 -17.10 6.64
CA ASP A 438 20.09 -17.58 6.59
C ASP A 438 20.00 -19.02 7.11
N TYR A 439 20.99 -19.86 6.80
CA TYR A 439 21.11 -21.19 7.42
C TYR A 439 21.28 -21.09 8.95
N LYS A 440 22.10 -20.17 9.46
CA LYS A 440 22.27 -19.95 10.91
C LYS A 440 20.98 -19.48 11.58
N LYS A 441 20.21 -18.59 10.94
CA LYS A 441 18.91 -18.13 11.46
C LYS A 441 17.89 -19.26 11.49
N LEU A 442 17.77 -20.03 10.40
CA LEU A 442 16.90 -21.19 10.30
C LEU A 442 17.29 -22.28 11.30
N HIS A 443 18.59 -22.59 11.42
CA HIS A 443 19.12 -23.55 12.37
C HIS A 443 18.90 -23.10 13.82
N GLY A 444 19.10 -21.81 14.14
CA GLY A 444 18.80 -21.27 15.48
C GLY A 444 17.32 -21.33 15.83
N TYR A 445 16.45 -21.10 14.84
CA TYR A 445 15.00 -21.16 15.01
C TYR A 445 14.48 -22.60 15.19
N ALA A 446 15.08 -23.58 14.48
CA ALA A 446 14.78 -25.00 14.61
C ALA A 446 15.34 -25.58 15.92
N HIS A 447 16.58 -25.23 16.27
CA HIS A 447 17.27 -25.74 17.46
C HIS A 447 16.61 -25.29 18.77
N SER A 448 16.13 -24.05 18.83
CA SER A 448 15.36 -23.53 19.98
C SER A 448 14.01 -24.25 20.18
N ARG A 449 13.59 -25.09 19.23
CA ARG A 449 12.32 -25.83 19.24
C ARG A 449 12.47 -27.35 19.13
N GLY A 450 13.66 -27.88 19.43
CA GLY A 450 13.89 -29.33 19.53
C GLY A 450 14.17 -30.05 18.21
N ALA A 451 14.21 -29.33 17.08
CA ALA A 451 14.55 -29.86 15.76
C ALA A 451 16.00 -29.51 15.37
N ARG A 452 16.64 -30.38 14.59
CA ARG A 452 17.95 -30.15 13.98
C ARG A 452 17.80 -30.16 12.46
N LEU A 453 18.38 -29.17 11.80
CA LEU A 453 18.47 -29.15 10.34
C LEU A 453 19.76 -29.85 9.91
N ALA A 454 19.65 -31.05 9.35
CA ALA A 454 20.76 -31.79 8.76
C ALA A 454 20.83 -31.48 7.26
N LEU A 455 22.03 -31.38 6.71
CA LEU A 455 22.25 -31.16 5.29
C LEU A 455 23.03 -32.35 4.76
N GLU A 456 22.31 -33.37 4.28
CA GLU A 456 22.90 -34.60 3.74
C GLU A 456 22.78 -34.60 2.21
N LYS A 457 23.91 -34.73 1.51
CA LYS A 457 23.97 -34.88 0.05
C LYS A 457 23.18 -33.81 -0.74
N GLY A 458 23.20 -32.56 -0.27
CA GLY A 458 22.51 -31.45 -0.94
C GLY A 458 21.01 -31.35 -0.69
N LYS A 459 20.45 -32.19 0.21
CA LYS A 459 19.09 -32.05 0.72
C LYS A 459 19.11 -31.60 2.18
N LEU A 460 18.27 -30.63 2.48
CA LEU A 460 18.02 -30.18 3.85
C LEU A 460 16.97 -31.11 4.47
N GLU A 461 17.35 -31.90 5.46
CA GLU A 461 16.46 -32.77 6.24
C GLU A 461 16.25 -32.22 7.65
N ILE A 462 15.04 -32.41 8.19
CA ILE A 462 14.68 -31.99 9.56
C ILE A 462 14.67 -33.24 10.45
N GLU A 463 15.66 -33.34 11.34
CA GLU A 463 15.76 -34.40 12.34
C GLU A 463 15.18 -33.91 13.67
N TRP A 464 14.22 -34.65 14.22
CA TRP A 464 13.66 -34.39 15.54
C TRP A 464 14.43 -35.18 16.61
N ARG A 465 14.62 -34.62 17.81
CA ARG A 465 15.27 -35.37 18.91
C ARG A 465 14.40 -36.54 19.36
N GLN A 466 14.98 -37.74 19.39
CA GLN A 466 14.28 -38.97 19.77
C GLN A 466 13.67 -38.87 21.17
N GLY A 467 12.37 -39.16 21.28
CA GLY A 467 11.60 -39.13 22.52
C GLY A 467 10.49 -38.06 22.57
N GLU A 468 10.46 -37.12 21.62
CA GLU A 468 9.42 -36.08 21.53
C GLU A 468 8.38 -36.32 20.40
N ASP A 469 8.49 -37.43 19.68
CA ASP A 469 7.56 -37.75 18.57
C ASP A 469 6.09 -37.79 19.01
N THR A 470 5.78 -38.26 20.21
CA THR A 470 4.38 -38.45 20.63
C THR A 470 3.71 -37.24 21.29
N LYS A 471 4.41 -36.11 21.52
CA LYS A 471 3.78 -34.91 22.10
C LYS A 471 3.63 -33.74 21.12
N LEU A 472 4.40 -33.69 20.04
CA LEU A 472 4.29 -32.65 18.99
C LEU A 472 3.46 -33.08 17.77
N ILE A 473 3.21 -34.38 17.55
CA ILE A 473 2.30 -34.85 16.48
C ILE A 473 0.83 -34.43 16.72
N ASN A 474 0.45 -34.04 17.95
CA ASN A 474 -0.88 -33.48 18.23
C ASN A 474 -1.01 -31.98 17.92
N TRP A 475 0.05 -31.30 17.46
CA TRP A 475 -0.04 -29.91 17.00
C TRP A 475 -0.43 -29.78 15.52
N GLY A 476 -0.36 -30.86 14.74
CA GLY A 476 -0.88 -30.91 13.37
C GLY A 476 -2.41 -30.98 13.25
N LYS A 477 -3.16 -30.96 14.37
CA LYS A 477 -4.64 -31.06 14.37
C LYS A 477 -5.38 -29.84 14.91
N ARG A 478 -4.70 -28.78 15.36
CA ARG A 478 -5.37 -27.52 15.72
C ARG A 478 -5.03 -26.43 14.70
N ALA A 479 -5.67 -26.54 13.54
CA ALA A 479 -5.93 -25.39 12.69
C ALA A 479 -6.82 -24.42 13.49
N LEU A 480 -6.28 -23.28 13.91
CA LEU A 480 -7.12 -22.14 14.25
C LEU A 480 -7.67 -21.59 12.92
N GLY A 481 -8.89 -22.02 12.56
CA GLY A 481 -9.66 -21.39 11.49
C GLY A 481 -9.25 -21.75 10.05
N GLY A 482 -8.73 -22.95 9.79
CA GLY A 482 -8.54 -23.43 8.41
C GLY A 482 -7.37 -22.80 7.64
N GLN A 483 -6.39 -22.22 8.32
CA GLN A 483 -5.12 -21.81 7.70
C GLN A 483 -4.06 -22.93 7.79
N PRO A 484 -3.23 -23.13 6.75
CA PRO A 484 -2.12 -24.09 6.81
C PRO A 484 -1.07 -23.64 7.83
N SER A 485 -0.48 -24.62 8.51
CA SER A 485 0.58 -24.37 9.48
C SER A 485 1.84 -23.84 8.80
N LEU A 486 2.68 -23.09 9.54
CA LEU A 486 3.95 -22.57 9.03
C LEU A 486 4.89 -23.70 8.50
N VAL A 487 4.70 -24.92 9.01
CA VAL A 487 5.41 -26.13 8.59
C VAL A 487 4.93 -26.59 7.20
N GLU A 488 3.62 -26.55 6.92
CA GLU A 488 3.08 -26.84 5.58
C GLU A 488 3.49 -25.77 4.56
N ILE A 489 3.65 -24.51 5.00
CA ILE A 489 4.17 -23.44 4.14
C ILE A 489 5.64 -23.71 3.78
N LEU A 490 6.45 -24.17 4.75
CA LEU A 490 7.84 -24.54 4.52
C LEU A 490 8.00 -25.79 3.63
N ILE A 491 7.15 -26.81 3.80
CA ILE A 491 7.16 -28.00 2.93
C ILE A 491 6.78 -27.61 1.49
N ARG A 492 5.72 -26.82 1.31
CA ARG A 492 5.32 -26.33 -0.04
C ARG A 492 6.39 -25.45 -0.68
N TYR A 493 7.13 -24.70 0.12
CA TYR A 493 8.27 -23.90 -0.34
C TYR A 493 9.45 -24.78 -0.80
N MET A 494 9.67 -25.93 -0.15
CA MET A 494 10.71 -26.89 -0.52
C MET A 494 10.33 -27.83 -1.67
N GLU A 495 9.05 -28.14 -1.85
CA GLU A 495 8.56 -28.95 -2.98
C GLU A 495 8.43 -28.15 -4.28
N ALA A 496 8.35 -26.82 -4.18
CA ALA A 496 8.31 -25.90 -5.33
C ALA A 496 9.69 -25.44 -5.82
N ALA A 497 10.76 -25.82 -5.12
CA ALA A 497 12.16 -25.62 -5.48
C ALA A 497 12.75 -26.94 -6.02
#